data_AF-A0A959QL27-F1
#
_entry.id   AF-A0A959QL27-F1
#
_cell.length_a   1.000
_cell.length_b   1.000
_cell.length_c   1.000
_cell.angle_alpha   90.00
_cell.angle_beta   90.00
_cell.angle_gamma   90.00
#
_symmetry.space_group_name_H-M   'P 1'
#
loop_
_entity.id
_entity.type
_entity.pdbx_description
1 polymer ?
#
loop_
_entity_poly.entity_id
_entity_poly.type
_entity_poly.pdbx_seq_one_letter_code
_entity_poly.pdbx_strand_id
1 'polypeptide(L)'
;MKKILGLDLGTNSIGWALIEQNFENKEGKILGMGSRIIPMGTDKQDYEKGVGITKNADRRTKRTIRKMNKRYKLRRNKLLF
;
A
#
# COMPACT_ATOMS: atom_id res chain seq x y z
N MET A 1 -6.21 -7.53 34.42
CA MET A 1 -5.24 -7.80 33.32
C MET A 1 -5.55 -6.87 32.15
N LYS A 2 -4.56 -6.15 31.61
CA LYS A 2 -4.74 -5.26 30.43
C LYS A 2 -4.24 -5.97 29.18
N LYS A 3 -4.97 -5.85 28.08
CA LYS A 3 -4.54 -6.34 26.76
C LYS A 3 -3.87 -5.19 26.00
N ILE A 4 -2.70 -5.46 25.43
CA ILE A 4 -1.90 -4.47 24.69
C ILE A 4 -1.59 -5.05 23.32
N LEU A 5 -1.86 -4.27 22.27
CA LEU A 5 -1.51 -4.60 20.90
C LEU A 5 -0.26 -3.80 20.50
N GLY A 6 0.85 -4.48 20.28
CA GLY A 6 2.05 -3.92 19.66
C GLY A 6 2.00 -4.09 18.15
N LEU A 7 2.36 -3.02 17.43
CA LEU A 7 2.44 -3.01 15.97
C LEU A 7 3.82 -2.52 15.54
N ASP A 8 4.45 -3.28 14.64
CA ASP A 8 5.68 -2.90 13.96
C ASP A 8 5.38 -2.73 12.46
N LEU A 9 5.55 -1.51 11.95
CA LEU A 9 5.15 -1.12 10.60
C LEU A 9 6.38 -0.94 9.71
N GLY A 10 6.72 -2.01 8.96
CA GLY A 10 7.72 -1.97 7.91
C GLY A 10 7.15 -1.54 6.55
N THR A 11 8.02 -1.39 5.56
CA THR A 11 7.63 -1.05 4.18
C THR A 11 6.76 -2.13 3.53
N ASN A 12 7.08 -3.41 3.80
CA ASN A 12 6.47 -4.60 3.18
C ASN A 12 5.88 -5.58 4.21
N SER A 13 5.87 -5.21 5.48
CA SER A 13 5.48 -6.10 6.55
C SER A 13 4.81 -5.35 7.69
N ILE A 14 3.88 -6.03 8.34
CA ILE A 14 3.28 -5.57 9.59
C ILE A 14 3.48 -6.66 10.63
N GLY A 15 4.43 -6.46 11.53
CA GLY A 15 4.57 -7.28 12.72
C GLY A 15 3.48 -6.91 13.72
N TRP A 16 2.88 -7.90 14.38
CA TRP A 16 1.92 -7.65 15.44
C TRP A 16 2.08 -8.65 16.58
N ALA A 17 1.85 -8.16 17.80
CA ALA A 17 1.79 -8.98 18.99
C ALA A 17 0.69 -8.49 19.91
N LEU A 18 -0.17 -9.41 20.36
CA LEU A 18 -1.17 -9.16 21.37
C LEU A 18 -0.70 -9.81 22.67
N ILE A 19 -0.49 -8.98 23.69
CA ILE A 19 -0.07 -9.44 25.01
C ILE A 19 -1.13 -9.08 26.05
N GLU A 20 -1.17 -9.86 27.12
CA GLU A 20 -1.91 -9.56 28.33
C GLU A 20 -0.91 -9.33 29.45
N GLN A 21 -0.96 -8.16 30.09
CA GLN A 21 -0.03 -7.77 31.14
C GLN A 21 -0.79 -7.32 32.39
N ASN A 22 -0.35 -7.81 33.55
CA ASN A 22 -0.65 -7.24 34.84
C ASN A 22 0.58 -6.46 35.33
N PHE A 23 0.43 -5.14 35.49
CA PHE A 23 1.53 -4.26 35.88
C PHE A 23 1.87 -4.36 37.37
N GLU A 24 0.89 -4.68 38.23
CA GLU A 24 1.07 -4.76 39.69
C GLU A 24 1.80 -6.04 40.08
N ASN A 25 1.37 -7.17 39.52
CA ASN A 25 1.97 -8.49 39.82
C ASN A 25 3.15 -8.84 38.91
N LYS A 26 3.49 -7.96 37.94
CA LYS A 26 4.51 -8.19 36.89
C LYS A 26 4.32 -9.47 36.08
N GLU A 27 3.12 -10.02 36.06
CA GLU A 27 2.77 -11.20 35.28
C GLU A 27 2.26 -10.80 33.89
N GLY A 28 2.61 -11.60 32.88
CA GLY A 28 2.10 -11.39 31.53
C GLY A 28 2.16 -12.64 30.68
N LYS A 29 1.40 -12.62 29.59
CA LYS A 29 1.39 -13.69 28.58
C LYS A 29 1.21 -13.13 27.18
N ILE A 30 1.79 -13.83 26.20
CA ILE A 30 1.54 -13.57 24.78
C ILE A 30 0.25 -14.30 24.41
N LEU A 31 -0.77 -13.54 24.01
CA LEU A 31 -2.04 -14.10 23.53
C LEU A 31 -1.93 -14.53 22.07
N GLY A 32 -1.08 -13.85 21.30
CA GLY A 32 -0.81 -14.18 19.91
C GLY A 32 0.21 -13.23 19.32
N MET A 33 0.90 -13.68 18.30
CA MET A 33 1.83 -12.87 17.54
C MET A 33 1.87 -13.35 16.10
N GLY A 34 2.29 -12.48 15.20
CA GLY A 34 2.48 -12.83 13.82
C GLY A 34 3.09 -11.72 13.01
N SER A 35 3.33 -12.02 11.74
CA SER A 35 3.75 -11.03 10.76
C SER A 35 2.87 -11.15 9.53
N ARG A 36 2.30 -10.03 9.11
CA ARG A 36 1.60 -9.91 7.84
C ARG A 36 2.61 -9.42 6.81
N ILE A 37 3.06 -10.33 5.94
CA ILE A 37 3.86 -9.97 4.78
C ILE A 37 2.94 -9.45 3.68
N ILE A 38 3.23 -8.25 3.18
CA ILE A 38 2.51 -7.63 2.07
C ILE A 38 3.35 -7.90 0.82
N PRO A 39 2.96 -8.88 -0.04
CA PRO A 39 3.74 -9.20 -1.22
C PRO A 39 3.83 -7.95 -2.11
N MET A 40 5.06 -7.46 -2.30
CA MET A 40 5.32 -6.43 -3.29
C MET A 40 5.38 -7.09 -4.67
N GLY A 41 4.60 -6.55 -5.61
CA GLY A 41 4.72 -6.91 -7.02
C GLY A 41 6.05 -6.39 -7.60
N THR A 42 6.47 -6.98 -8.72
CA THR A 42 7.66 -6.58 -9.50
C THR A 42 7.77 -5.07 -9.74
N ASP A 43 6.63 -4.40 -9.84
CA ASP A 43 6.48 -2.96 -10.12
C ASP A 43 6.97 -2.04 -8.98
N LYS A 44 7.58 -2.60 -7.93
CA LYS A 44 7.99 -1.88 -6.71
C LYS A 44 9.46 -2.03 -6.31
N GLN A 45 10.30 -2.67 -7.12
CA GLN A 45 11.76 -2.55 -6.91
C GLN A 45 12.21 -1.09 -6.84
N ASP A 46 11.52 -0.22 -7.57
CA ASP A 46 11.75 1.22 -7.58
C ASP A 46 11.43 1.88 -6.23
N TYR A 47 10.48 1.35 -5.46
CA TYR A 47 10.12 1.90 -4.15
C TYR A 47 11.22 1.67 -3.11
N GLU A 48 11.86 0.50 -3.11
CA GLU A 48 13.03 0.21 -2.27
C GLU A 48 14.26 1.04 -2.67
N LYS A 49 14.35 1.42 -3.95
CA LYS A 49 15.36 2.36 -4.47
C LYS A 49 15.04 3.83 -4.22
N GLY A 50 13.95 4.15 -3.51
CA GLY A 50 13.52 5.52 -3.21
C GLY A 50 12.85 6.25 -4.38
N VAL A 51 12.52 5.55 -5.46
CA VAL A 51 11.82 6.11 -6.62
C VAL A 51 10.31 6.08 -6.36
N GLY A 52 9.71 7.26 -6.17
CA GLY A 52 8.31 7.47 -5.79
C GLY A 52 7.27 7.17 -6.87
N ILE A 53 7.45 6.11 -7.67
CA ILE A 53 6.48 5.73 -8.69
C ILE A 53 5.33 4.97 -8.02
N THR A 54 4.13 5.54 -8.07
CA THR A 54 2.92 4.89 -7.56
C THR A 54 2.52 3.70 -8.45
N LYS A 55 1.99 2.61 -7.88
CA LYS A 55 1.43 1.46 -8.63
C LYS A 55 0.49 1.86 -9.78
N ASN A 56 -0.23 2.98 -9.60
CA ASN A 56 -1.23 3.45 -10.56
C ASN A 56 -0.69 4.44 -11.58
N ALA A 57 0.62 4.73 -11.59
CA ALA A 57 1.24 5.70 -12.49
C ALA A 57 1.04 5.29 -13.95
N ASP A 58 1.34 4.05 -14.31
CA ASP A 58 1.14 3.53 -15.66
C ASP A 58 -0.32 3.50 -16.07
N ARG A 59 -1.20 3.08 -15.15
CA ARG A 59 -2.65 3.13 -15.38
C ARG A 59 -3.11 4.56 -15.66
N ARG A 60 -2.59 5.54 -14.92
CA ARG A 60 -2.87 6.97 -15.11
C ARG A 60 -2.38 7.44 -16.47
N THR A 61 -1.13 7.12 -16.85
CA THR A 61 -0.54 7.48 -18.14
C THR A 61 -1.35 6.92 -19.30
N LYS A 62 -1.61 5.60 -19.30
CA LYS A 62 -2.43 4.93 -20.33
C LYS A 62 -3.83 5.53 -20.43
N ARG A 63 -4.46 5.89 -19.30
CA ARG A 63 -5.77 6.55 -19.27
C ARG A 63 -5.72 7.95 -19.90
N THR A 64 -4.69 8.75 -19.61
CA THR A 64 -4.52 10.09 -20.17
C THR A 64 -4.33 10.03 -21.69
N ILE A 65 -3.50 9.11 -22.18
CA ILE A 65 -3.29 8.89 -23.62
C ILE A 65 -4.62 8.60 -24.32
N ARG A 66 -5.41 7.65 -23.80
CA ARG A 66 -6.74 7.33 -24.37
C ARG A 66 -7.68 8.53 -24.39
N LYS A 67 -7.73 9.33 -23.31
CA LYS A 67 -8.54 10.54 -23.24
C LYS A 67 -8.12 11.56 -24.31
N MET A 68 -6.82 11.80 -24.46
CA MET A 68 -6.29 12.75 -25.44
C MET A 68 -6.59 12.31 -26.87
N ASN A 69 -6.44 11.01 -27.16
CA ASN A 69 -6.74 10.46 -28.48
C ASN A 69 -8.23 10.58 -28.82
N LYS A 70 -9.13 10.29 -27.86
CA LYS A 70 -10.58 10.52 -28.02
C LYS A 70 -10.90 11.99 -28.30
N ARG A 71 -10.29 12.92 -27.54
CA ARG A 71 -10.47 14.37 -27.73
C ARG A 71 -9.98 14.83 -29.10
N TYR A 72 -8.83 14.32 -29.56
CA TYR A 72 -8.30 14.62 -30.89
C TYR A 72 -9.28 14.20 -32.00
N LYS A 73 -9.79 12.95 -31.95
CA LYS A 73 -10.77 12.45 -32.92
C LYS A 73 -12.05 13.28 -32.92
N LEU A 74 -12.58 13.63 -31.74
CA LEU A 74 -13.78 14.46 -31.62
C LEU A 74 -13.58 15.86 -32.23
N ARG A 75 -12.43 16.49 -32.00
CA ARG A 75 -12.11 17.80 -32.60
C ARG A 75 -12.01 17.72 -34.11
N ARG A 76 -11.36 16.68 -34.64
CA ARG A 76 -11.24 16.49 -36.09
C ARG A 76 -12.61 16.27 -36.75
N ASN A 77 -13.48 15.48 -36.13
CA ASN A 77 -14.84 15.28 -36.63
C ASN A 77 -15.61 16.60 -36.70
N LYS A 78 -15.49 17.49 -35.69
CA LYS A 78 -16.13 18.82 -35.69
C LYS A 78 -15.57 19.82 -36.71
N LEU A 79 -14.45 19.51 -37.37
CA LEU A 79 -13.86 20.38 -38.40
C LEU A 79 -14.18 19.88 -39.82
N LEU A 80 -14.58 18.61 -39.93
CA LEU A 80 -14.94 17.96 -41.20
C LEU A 80 -16.45 18.02 -41.47
N PHE A 81 -17.25 18.28 -40.42
CA PHE A 81 -18.68 18.54 -40.44
C PHE A 81 -18.93 19.89 -39.76
#